data_AF-A0A960I2P8-F1
#
_entry.id   AF-A0A960I2P8-F1
#
_cell.length_a   1.000
_cell.length_b   1.000
_cell.length_c   1.000
_cell.angle_alpha   90.00
_cell.angle_beta   90.00
_cell.angle_gamma   90.00
#
_symmetry.space_group_name_H-M   'P 1'
#
loop_
_entity.id
_entity.type
_entity.pdbx_description
1 polymer ?
#
loop_
_entity_poly.entity_id
_entity_poly.type
_entity_poly.pdbx_seq_one_letter_code
_entity_poly.pdbx_strand_id
1 'polypeptide(L)'
;MGRPASIPSPSSGSIDIFGLSIHAYGLMIASGVLLAVWLTGRRLERAGAGTKDDVSSMAMWAVAAGVVGARLYYIVTDKSQPWKEPSRWLKIWEGGLGIPGGLLA
;
A
#
# COMPACT_ATOMS: atom_id res chain seq x y z
N MET A 1 -30.02 -27.84 -13.46
CA MET A 1 -29.07 -26.91 -14.13
C MET A 1 -28.13 -26.36 -13.07
N GLY A 2 -26.93 -26.94 -12.93
CA GLY A 2 -25.91 -26.48 -11.98
C GLY A 2 -25.20 -25.25 -12.54
N ARG A 3 -25.10 -24.18 -11.75
CA ARG A 3 -24.47 -22.92 -12.15
C ARG A 3 -22.94 -23.13 -12.24
N PRO A 4 -22.30 -23.05 -13.42
CA PRO A 4 -20.86 -23.18 -13.51
C PRO A 4 -20.23 -21.81 -13.24
N ALA A 5 -20.02 -21.44 -11.98
CA ALA A 5 -19.11 -20.34 -11.59
C ALA A 5 -19.11 -20.15 -10.06
N SER A 6 -18.62 -21.13 -9.30
CA SER A 6 -18.08 -20.85 -7.97
C SER A 6 -16.57 -21.03 -8.08
N ILE A 7 -15.85 -19.94 -8.32
CA ILE A 7 -14.41 -19.94 -8.07
C ILE A 7 -14.28 -20.12 -6.55
N PRO A 8 -13.71 -21.24 -6.07
CA PRO A 8 -13.56 -21.45 -4.64
C PRO A 8 -12.71 -20.32 -4.06
N SER A 9 -13.18 -19.70 -2.98
CA SER A 9 -12.41 -18.68 -2.28
C SER A 9 -11.10 -19.31 -1.80
N PRO A 10 -9.95 -18.65 -1.99
CA PRO A 10 -8.67 -19.13 -1.46
C PRO A 10 -8.80 -19.45 0.03
N SER A 11 -8.30 -20.60 0.46
CA SER A 11 -8.39 -21.07 1.86
C SER A 11 -7.62 -20.19 2.85
N SER A 12 -6.58 -19.49 2.38
CA SER A 12 -5.91 -18.41 3.11
C SER A 12 -5.29 -17.44 2.09
N GLY A 13 -5.42 -16.14 2.35
CA GLY A 13 -4.79 -15.07 1.57
C GLY A 13 -3.48 -14.57 2.20
N SER A 14 -2.96 -15.28 3.19
CA SER A 14 -1.78 -14.90 3.96
C SER A 14 -0.82 -16.08 4.13
N ILE A 15 0.47 -15.75 4.14
CA ILE A 15 1.57 -16.67 4.41
C ILE A 15 2.23 -16.17 5.69
N ASP A 16 2.18 -16.98 6.74
CA ASP A 16 2.84 -16.67 8.01
C ASP A 16 4.30 -17.09 7.94
N ILE A 17 5.20 -16.11 8.01
CA ILE A 17 6.65 -16.34 7.97
C ILE A 17 7.25 -15.71 9.23
N PHE A 18 7.90 -16.52 10.08
CA PHE A 18 8.54 -16.08 11.34
C PHE A 18 7.63 -15.21 12.25
N GLY A 19 6.33 -15.53 12.33
CA GLY A 19 5.37 -14.77 13.14
C GLY A 19 4.85 -13.47 12.50
N LEU A 20 5.23 -13.20 11.24
CA LEU A 20 4.70 -12.10 10.44
C LEU A 20 3.73 -12.64 9.38
N SER A 21 2.47 -12.21 9.45
CA SER A 21 1.43 -12.61 8.50
C SER A 21 1.51 -11.76 7.22
N ILE A 22 2.13 -12.29 6.17
CA ILE A 22 2.28 -11.60 4.88
C ILE A 22 1.03 -11.87 4.05
N HIS A 23 0.29 -10.81 3.73
CA HIS A 23 -0.91 -10.93 2.93
C HIS A 23 -0.58 -10.86 1.43
N ALA A 24 -1.17 -11.76 0.64
CA ALA A 24 -0.97 -11.86 -0.81
C ALA A 24 -1.41 -10.59 -1.54
N TYR A 25 -2.43 -9.88 -1.06
CA TYR A 25 -2.82 -8.58 -1.63
C TYR A 25 -1.71 -7.54 -1.47
N GLY A 26 -0.96 -7.57 -0.36
CA GLY A 26 0.17 -6.67 -0.11
C GLY A 26 1.32 -6.93 -1.08
N LEU A 27 1.61 -8.20 -1.34
CA LEU A 27 2.58 -8.60 -2.37
C LEU A 27 2.16 -8.12 -3.77
N MET A 28 0.88 -8.24 -4.11
CA MET A 28 0.36 -7.73 -5.38
C MET A 28 0.53 -6.21 -5.49
N ILE A 29 0.18 -5.45 -4.45
CA ILE A 29 0.36 -3.98 -4.44
C ILE A 29 1.84 -3.62 -4.59
N ALA A 30 2.73 -4.25 -3.82
CA ALA A 30 4.17 -4.00 -3.90
C ALA A 30 4.72 -4.28 -5.31
N SER A 31 4.31 -5.40 -5.92
CA SER A 31 4.70 -5.73 -7.28
C SER A 31 4.18 -4.71 -8.31
N GLY A 32 2.94 -4.23 -8.14
CA GLY A 32 2.36 -3.18 -8.99
C GLY A 32 3.12 -1.88 -8.91
N VAL A 33 3.51 -1.45 -7.71
CA VAL A 33 4.35 -0.25 -7.51
C VAL A 33 5.71 -0.42 -8.19
N LEU A 34 6.40 -1.55 -7.97
CA LEU A 34 7.70 -1.81 -8.60
C LEU A 34 7.62 -1.77 -10.14
N LEU A 35 6.59 -2.39 -10.72
CA LEU A 35 6.35 -2.37 -12.16
C LEU A 35 6.04 -0.97 -12.67
N ALA A 36 5.25 -0.18 -11.92
CA ALA A 36 4.92 1.20 -12.28
C ALA A 36 6.17 2.08 -12.29
N VAL A 37 7.03 1.99 -11.27
CA VAL A 37 8.30 2.73 -11.20
C VAL A 37 9.23 2.34 -12.34
N TRP A 38 9.39 1.03 -12.58
CA TRP A 38 10.25 0.53 -13.65
C TRP A 38 9.78 0.98 -15.04
N LEU A 39 8.48 0.87 -15.32
CA LEU A 39 7.91 1.27 -16.59
C LEU A 39 8.00 2.78 -16.80
N THR A 40 7.69 3.57 -15.76
CA THR A 40 7.75 5.03 -15.80
C THR A 40 9.17 5.52 -15.99
N GLY A 41 10.14 4.99 -15.24
CA GLY A 41 11.56 5.32 -15.41
C GLY A 41 12.07 4.99 -16.81
N ARG A 42 11.72 3.81 -17.34
CA ARG A 42 12.08 3.44 -18.72
C ARG A 42 11.43 4.33 -19.77
N ARG A 43 10.22 4.84 -19.53
CA ARG A 43 9.52 5.76 -20.44
C ARG A 43 10.09 7.17 -20.35
N LEU A 44 10.48 7.63 -19.16
CA LEU A 44 11.08 8.94 -18.93
C LEU A 44 12.46 9.05 -19.59
N GLU A 45 13.30 8.03 -19.43
CA GLU A 45 14.61 7.96 -20.12
C GLU A 45 14.44 7.97 -21.64
N ARG A 46 13.48 7.20 -22.18
CA ARG A 46 13.20 7.18 -23.62
C ARG A 46 12.70 8.52 -24.15
N ALA A 47 12.04 9.31 -23.31
CA ALA A 47 11.59 10.65 -23.66
C ALA A 47 12.68 11.71 -23.49
N GLY A 48 13.86 11.36 -22.96
CA GLY A 48 14.94 12.31 -22.67
C GLY A 48 14.60 13.33 -21.60
N ALA A 49 13.54 13.09 -20.82
CA ALA A 49 12.97 14.04 -19.86
C ALA A 49 13.52 13.89 -18.42
N GLY A 50 14.35 12.87 -18.17
CA GLY A 50 14.93 12.59 -16.85
C GLY A 50 15.50 11.18 -16.75
N THR A 51 15.92 10.80 -15.55
CA THR A 51 16.55 9.51 -15.26
C THR A 51 15.61 8.56 -14.52
N LYS A 52 15.94 7.26 -14.51
CA LYS A 52 15.26 6.28 -13.65
C LYS A 52 15.37 6.64 -12.17
N ASP A 53 16.49 7.25 -11.76
CA ASP A 53 16.74 7.59 -10.36
C ASP A 53 15.77 8.66 -9.86
N ASP A 54 15.42 9.63 -10.71
CA ASP A 54 14.40 10.64 -10.40
C ASP A 54 13.05 9.99 -10.10
N VAL A 55 12.61 9.07 -10.97
CA VAL A 55 11.34 8.36 -10.80
C VAL A 55 11.36 7.48 -9.55
N SER A 56 12.47 6.80 -9.28
CA SER A 56 12.61 5.96 -8.09
C SER A 56 12.57 6.79 -6.80
N SER A 57 13.21 7.97 -6.80
CA SER A 57 13.22 8.91 -5.68
C SER A 57 11.82 9.48 -5.43
N MET A 58 11.12 9.90 -6.49
CA MET A 58 9.74 10.38 -6.40
C MET A 58 8.81 9.28 -5.87
N ALA A 59 8.96 8.05 -6.36
CA ALA A 59 8.14 6.92 -5.91
C ALA A 59 8.39 6.58 -4.44
N MET A 60 9.63 6.64 -3.97
CA MET A 60 9.96 6.41 -2.55
C MET A 60 9.26 7.44 -1.66
N TRP A 61 9.33 8.73 -2.01
CA TRP A 61 8.64 9.78 -1.29
C TRP A 61 7.11 9.67 -1.40
N ALA A 62 6.57 9.31 -2.55
CA ALA A 62 5.14 9.11 -2.75
C ALA A 62 4.59 7.95 -1.89
N VAL A 63 5.31 6.82 -1.83
CA VAL A 63 4.92 5.70 -0.96
C VAL A 63 4.98 6.09 0.51
N ALA A 64 6.03 6.81 0.94
CA ALA A 64 6.14 7.30 2.30
C ALA A 64 5.00 8.27 2.66
N ALA A 65 4.69 9.22 1.79
CA ALA A 65 3.59 10.17 1.96
C ALA A 65 2.24 9.45 2.02
N GLY A 66 1.98 8.49 1.12
CA GLY A 66 0.75 7.69 1.10
C GLY A 66 0.53 6.90 2.39
N VAL A 67 1.57 6.30 2.97
CA VAL A 67 1.47 5.60 4.25
C VAL A 67 1.14 6.57 5.39
N VAL A 68 1.80 7.73 5.42
CA VAL A 68 1.56 8.76 6.44
C VAL A 68 0.14 9.33 6.30
N GLY A 69 -0.30 9.66 5.09
CA GLY A 69 -1.64 10.17 4.81
C GLY A 69 -2.73 9.17 5.18
N ALA A 70 -2.54 7.90 4.83
CA ALA A 70 -3.46 6.84 5.22
C ALA A 70 -3.59 6.70 6.74
N ARG A 71 -2.48 6.86 7.47
CA ARG A 71 -2.49 6.81 8.93
C ARG A 71 -3.17 8.03 9.55
N LEU A 72 -2.85 9.23 9.08
CA LEU A 72 -3.46 10.47 9.55
C LEU A 72 -4.98 10.46 9.33
N TYR A 73 -5.43 10.02 8.15
CA TYR A 73 -6.86 9.93 7.84
C TYR A 73 -7.58 8.94 8.76
N TYR A 74 -6.96 7.78 9.05
CA TYR A 74 -7.48 6.84 10.02
C TYR A 74 -7.59 7.47 11.41
N ILE A 75 -6.56 8.19 11.86
CA ILE A 75 -6.55 8.82 13.18
C ILE A 75 -7.70 9.83 13.35
N VAL A 76 -8.00 10.60 12.29
CA VAL A 76 -9.03 11.64 12.31
C VAL A 76 -10.44 11.05 12.15
N THR A 77 -10.59 10.00 11.35
CA THR A 77 -11.92 9.48 10.96
C THR A 77 -12.41 8.36 11.88
N ASP A 78 -11.51 7.67 12.57
CA ASP A 78 -11.89 6.52 13.38
C ASP A 78 -12.68 6.90 14.64
N LYS A 79 -13.80 6.21 14.85
CA LYS A 79 -14.71 6.40 15.98
C LYS A 79 -14.09 6.00 17.32
N SER A 80 -13.04 5.16 17.28
CA SER A 80 -12.29 4.75 18.48
C SER A 80 -11.44 5.86 19.10
N GLN A 81 -11.38 7.04 18.46
CA GLN A 81 -10.64 8.22 18.93
C GLN A 81 -9.15 7.96 19.21
N PRO A 82 -8.40 7.36 18.26
CA PRO A 82 -6.98 7.06 18.44
C PRO A 82 -6.12 8.32 18.66
N TRP A 83 -6.62 9.52 18.32
CA TRP A 83 -5.98 10.81 18.66
C TRP A 83 -5.79 11.04 20.17
N LYS A 84 -6.54 10.34 21.03
CA LYS A 84 -6.38 10.41 22.49
C LYS A 84 -5.20 9.61 23.04
N GLU A 85 -4.65 8.69 22.24
CA GLU A 85 -3.51 7.84 22.64
C GLU A 85 -2.37 7.96 21.64
N PRO A 86 -1.39 8.85 21.88
CA PRO A 86 -0.25 9.07 20.96
C PRO A 86 0.55 7.80 20.67
N SER A 87 0.57 6.86 21.62
CA SER A 87 1.20 5.55 21.48
C SER A 87 0.61 4.71 20.35
N ARG A 88 -0.65 4.94 19.96
CA ARG A 88 -1.29 4.23 18.84
C ARG A 88 -0.99 4.87 17.50
N TRP A 89 -0.47 6.09 17.43
CA TRP A 89 -0.30 6.77 16.14
C TRP A 89 0.71 6.07 15.23
N LEU A 90 1.79 5.55 15.83
CA LEU A 90 2.86 4.86 15.11
C LEU A 90 2.60 3.38 14.86
N LYS A 91 1.55 2.80 15.45
CA LYS A 91 1.24 1.36 15.35
C LYS A 91 0.56 0.99 14.04
N ILE A 92 1.24 1.21 12.93
CA ILE A 92 0.76 0.88 11.58
C ILE A 92 0.60 -0.64 11.35
N TRP A 93 1.28 -1.46 12.15
CA TRP A 93 1.25 -2.92 12.09
C TRP A 93 0.01 -3.55 12.77
N GLU A 94 -0.69 -2.80 13.63
CA GLU A 94 -1.98 -3.25 14.21
C GLU A 94 -3.16 -3.02 13.25
N GLY A 95 -2.89 -2.52 12.04
CA GLY A 95 -3.90 -2.10 11.07
C GLY A 95 -4.33 -0.64 11.24
N GLY A 96 -5.45 -0.26 10.61
CA GLY A 96 -5.95 1.11 10.67
C GLY A 96 -5.25 2.07 9.70
N LEU A 97 -5.29 1.74 8.40
CA LEU A 97 -4.85 2.63 7.33
C LEU A 97 -6.08 3.01 6.51
N GLY A 98 -6.39 4.30 6.47
CA GLY A 98 -7.48 4.82 5.67
C GLY A 98 -7.07 4.94 4.22
N ILE A 99 -7.64 4.11 3.34
CA ILE A 99 -7.38 4.16 1.89
C ILE A 99 -7.56 5.58 1.32
N PRO A 100 -8.60 6.36 1.67
CA PRO A 100 -8.76 7.72 1.16
C PRO A 100 -7.62 8.66 1.54
N GLY A 101 -7.06 8.51 2.75
CA GLY A 101 -5.93 9.30 3.20
C GLY A 101 -4.65 9.04 2.42
N GLY A 102 -4.43 7.79 2.01
CA GLY A 102 -3.26 7.44 1.20
C GLY A 102 -3.35 7.89 -0.25
N LEU A 103 -4.57 8.04 -0.79
CA LEU A 103 -4.79 8.56 -2.14
C LEU A 103 -4.64 10.09 -2.21
N LEU A 104 -4.91 10.79 -1.11
CA LEU A 104 -4.85 12.25 -1.02
C LEU A 104 -3.45 12.81 -0.77
N ALA A 105 -2.52 11.99 -0.28
CA ALA A 105 -1.16 12.39 0.06
C ALA A 105 -0.21 12.32 -1.14
#